data_AF-A0A1U7H165-F1
#
_entry.id   AF-A0A1U7H165-F1
#
_cell.length_a   1.000
_cell.length_b   1.000
_cell.length_c   1.000
_cell.angle_alpha   90.00
_cell.angle_beta   90.00
_cell.angle_gamma   90.00
#
_symmetry.space_group_name_H-M   'P 1'
#
loop_
_entity.id
_entity.type
_entity.pdbx_description
1 polymer ?
#
loop_
_entity_poly.entity_id
_entity_poly.type
_entity_poly.pdbx_seq_one_letter_code
_entity_poly.pdbx_strand_id
1 'polypeptide(L)' 'MHNDLVYAVAISLDGQTLVSGSADKTVKIWRIP' A
#
# COMPACT_ATOMS: atom_id res chain seq x y z
N MET A 1 -3.52 -3.39 -7.80
CA MET A 1 -3.70 -2.09 -8.48
C MET A 1 -4.86 -1.35 -7.85
N HIS A 2 -4.63 -0.08 -7.51
CA HIS A 2 -5.69 0.88 -7.13
C HIS A 2 -6.32 1.45 -8.41
N ASN A 3 -7.58 1.89 -8.32
CA ASN A 3 -8.32 2.47 -9.45
C ASN A 3 -8.46 3.99 -9.35
N ASP A 4 -7.83 4.62 -8.34
CA ASP A 4 -7.85 6.06 -8.10
C ASP A 4 -6.54 6.49 -7.38
N LEU A 5 -6.40 7.79 -7.10
CA LEU A 5 -5.22 8.41 -6.48
C LEU A 5 -4.76 7.67 -5.23
N VAL A 6 -3.46 7.45 -5.12
CA VAL A 6 -2.81 6.94 -3.90
C VAL A 6 -2.31 8.14 -3.10
N TYR A 7 -2.74 8.26 -1.85
CA TYR A 7 -2.36 9.39 -0.98
C TYR A 7 -1.16 9.06 -0.09
N ALA A 8 -0.97 7.79 0.24
CA ALA A 8 0.06 7.36 1.17
C ALA A 8 0.60 5.97 0.80
N VAL A 9 1.90 5.79 1.01
CA VAL A 9 2.62 4.52 0.92
C VAL A 9 3.50 4.38 2.16
N ALA A 10 3.54 3.18 2.74
CA ALA A 10 4.40 2.84 3.86
C ALA A 10 5.05 1.47 3.64
N ILE A 11 6.26 1.30 4.16
CA ILE A 11 6.98 0.03 4.19
C ILE A 11 7.28 -0.29 5.66
N SER A 12 7.11 -1.56 6.06
CA SER A 12 7.47 -2.02 7.40
C SER A 12 8.98 -1.97 7.61
N LEU A 13 9.42 -1.82 8.86
CA LEU A 13 10.86 -1.70 9.20
C LEU A 13 11.68 -2.91 8.75
N ASP A 14 11.08 -4.10 8.74
CA ASP A 14 11.70 -5.33 8.26
C ASP A 14 11.72 -5.47 6.73
N GLY A 15 11.14 -4.51 5.99
CA GLY A 15 11.07 -4.52 4.53
C GLY A 15 10.10 -5.54 3.93
N GLN A 16 9.41 -6.34 4.74
CA GLN A 16 8.61 -7.47 4.25
C GLN A 16 7.19 -7.09 3.84
N THR A 17 6.71 -5.91 4.26
CA THR A 17 5.33 -5.47 4.02
C THR A 17 5.31 -4.08 3.41
N LEU A 18 4.62 -3.95 2.28
CA LEU A 18 4.24 -2.66 1.69
C LEU A 18 2.74 -2.45 1.87
N VAL A 19 2.35 -1.23 2.25
CA VAL A 19 0.96 -0.81 2.39
C VAL A 19 0.72 0.47 1.60
N SER A 20 -0.41 0.56 0.92
CA SER A 20 -0.88 1.80 0.28
C SER A 20 -2.34 2.09 0.57
N GLY A 21 -2.69 3.37 0.68
CA GLY A 21 -4.06 3.86 0.83
C GLY A 21 -4.47 4.79 -0.33
N SER A 22 -5.70 4.63 -0.82
CA SER A 22 -6.18 5.31 -2.03
C SER A 22 -7.57 5.94 -1.87
N ALA A 23 -7.86 6.93 -2.72
CA ALA A 23 -9.20 7.49 -2.95
C ALA A 23 -10.23 6.45 -3.39
N ASP A 24 -9.80 5.30 -3.94
CA ASP A 24 -10.68 4.18 -4.31
C ASP A 24 -11.31 3.44 -3.13
N LYS A 25 -11.12 3.99 -1.92
CA LYS A 25 -11.62 3.50 -0.63
C LYS A 25 -11.04 2.13 -0.23
N THR A 26 -9.89 1.76 -0.78
CA THR A 26 -9.20 0.54 -0.38
C THR A 26 -7.83 0.80 0.21
N VAL A 27 -7.40 -0.13 1.06
CA VAL A 27 -6.02 -0.32 1.48
C VAL A 27 -5.52 -1.60 0.84
N LYS A 28 -4.31 -1.57 0.27
CA LYS A 28 -3.67 -2.76 -0.29
C LYS A 28 -2.40 -3.07 0.46
N ILE A 29 -2.15 -4.36 0.63
CA ILE A 29 -1.02 -4.91 1.38
C ILE A 29 -0.33 -5.92 0.48
N TRP A 30 0.99 -5.85 0.42
CA TRP A 30 1.83 -6.79 -0.31
C TRP A 30 2.94 -7.31 0.60
N ARG A 31 3.17 -8.62 0.52
CA ARG A 31 4.40 -9.22 1.05
C ARG A 31 5.48 -9.06 -0.01
N ILE A 32 6.57 -8.41 0.35
CA ILE A 32 7.74 -8.27 -0.50
C ILE A 32 8.69 -9.45 -0.17
N PRO A 33 9.18 -10.20 -1.17
CA PRO A 33 10.20 -11.23 -0.97
C PRO A 33 11.52 -10.66 -0.42
#